data_AF-A0A7W5CKX5-F1
#
_entry.id   AF-A0A7W5CKX5-F1
#
_cell.length_a   1.000
_cell.length_b   1.000
_cell.length_c   1.000
_cell.angle_alpha   90.00
_cell.angle_beta   90.00
_cell.angle_gamma   90.00
#
_symmetry.space_group_name_H-M   'P 1'
#
loop_
_entity.id
_entity.type
_entity.pdbx_description
1 polymer ?
#
loop_
_entity_poly.entity_id
_entity_poly.type
_entity_poly.pdbx_seq_one_letter_code
_entity_poly.pdbx_strand_id
1 'polypeptide(L)'
;MTGVTVQQLVDQVLDAAQAAHPGVEFGITLSLANALLLQKDSDKLWRKDADGREGYYSGHVYRDCLVDEIPSEEPAPIDFLVIVSPVYGTSPEAERAVTYYGDLRTGAIATTLPDDVQTEPPADSA
;
A
#
# COMPACT_ATOMS: atom_id res chain seq x y z
N MET A 1 -23.15 8.75 -8.82
CA MET A 1 -21.78 8.25 -9.01
C MET A 1 -21.51 7.28 -7.88
N THR A 2 -21.51 5.98 -8.15
CA THR A 2 -20.99 5.00 -7.19
C THR A 2 -19.47 5.14 -7.23
N GLY A 3 -18.90 5.78 -6.21
CA GLY A 3 -17.45 5.89 -6.06
C GLY A 3 -16.80 4.51 -5.97
N VAL A 4 -15.51 4.44 -6.31
CA VAL A 4 -14.71 3.21 -6.13
C VAL A 4 -14.63 2.91 -4.64
N THR A 5 -14.89 1.67 -4.23
CA THR A 5 -14.74 1.29 -2.81
C THR A 5 -13.26 1.13 -2.45
N VAL A 6 -12.92 1.25 -1.17
CA VAL A 6 -11.55 1.00 -0.68
C VAL A 6 -11.04 -0.35 -1.16
N GLN A 7 -11.86 -1.40 -1.00
CA GLN A 7 -11.50 -2.75 -1.44
C GLN A 7 -11.24 -2.83 -2.94
N GLN A 8 -12.12 -2.26 -3.78
CA GLN A 8 -11.94 -2.28 -5.23
C GLN A 8 -10.66 -1.57 -5.67
N LEU A 9 -10.31 -0.45 -5.04
CA LEU A 9 -9.09 0.27 -5.39
C LEU A 9 -7.85 -0.49 -4.90
N VAL A 10 -7.86 -1.02 -3.67
CA VAL A 10 -6.76 -1.85 -3.16
C VAL A 10 -6.50 -3.03 -4.07
N ASP A 11 -7.55 -3.73 -4.50
CA ASP A 11 -7.43 -4.85 -5.43
C ASP A 11 -6.77 -4.44 -6.74
N GLN A 12 -7.19 -3.32 -7.34
CA GLN A 12 -6.63 -2.86 -8.62
C GLN A 12 -5.18 -2.41 -8.50
N VAL A 13 -4.83 -1.69 -7.42
CA VAL A 13 -3.45 -1.23 -7.19
C VAL A 13 -2.53 -2.42 -6.92
N LEU A 14 -2.98 -3.39 -6.12
CA LEU A 14 -2.22 -4.59 -5.83
C LEU A 14 -2.03 -5.47 -7.07
N ASP A 15 -3.09 -5.67 -7.86
CA ASP A 15 -3.02 -6.43 -9.12
C ASP A 15 -2.04 -5.77 -10.09
N ALA A 16 -2.04 -4.43 -10.19
CA ALA A 16 -1.10 -3.70 -11.04
C ALA A 16 0.35 -3.89 -10.57
N ALA A 17 0.61 -3.75 -9.27
CA ALA A 17 1.94 -3.91 -8.69
C ALA A 17 2.47 -5.35 -8.89
N GLN A 18 1.66 -6.37 -8.60
CA GLN A 18 2.02 -7.77 -8.73
C GLN A 18 2.21 -8.20 -10.19
N ALA A 19 1.40 -7.67 -11.11
CA ALA A 19 1.56 -7.93 -12.55
C ALA A 19 2.85 -7.30 -13.10
N ALA A 20 3.21 -6.11 -12.64
CA ALA A 20 4.44 -5.42 -13.06
C ALA A 20 5.70 -6.01 -12.44
N HIS A 21 5.60 -6.56 -11.23
CA HIS A 21 6.74 -7.12 -10.49
C HIS A 21 6.44 -8.54 -9.95
N PRO A 22 6.34 -9.55 -10.83
CA PRO A 22 6.07 -10.92 -10.40
C PRO A 22 7.11 -11.43 -9.40
N GLY A 23 6.65 -11.98 -8.28
CA GLY A 23 7.51 -12.54 -7.22
C GLY A 23 8.03 -11.52 -6.20
N VAL A 24 7.71 -10.23 -6.36
CA VAL A 24 7.98 -9.22 -5.32
C VAL A 24 6.85 -9.22 -4.30
N GLU A 25 7.21 -9.21 -3.02
CA GLU A 25 6.26 -9.04 -1.92
C GLU A 25 5.88 -7.56 -1.76
N PHE A 26 4.60 -7.30 -1.49
CA PHE A 26 4.07 -5.95 -1.28
C PHE A 26 3.34 -5.84 0.05
N GLY A 27 3.42 -4.65 0.66
CA GLY A 27 2.58 -4.22 1.77
C GLY A 27 1.57 -3.17 1.32
N ILE A 28 0.49 -3.03 2.07
CA ILE A 28 -0.58 -2.05 1.83
C ILE A 28 -0.54 -1.03 2.96
N THR A 29 -0.54 0.25 2.65
CA THR A 29 -0.63 1.33 3.63
C THR A 29 -1.87 2.19 3.36
N LEU A 30 -2.66 2.41 4.40
CA LEU A 30 -3.92 3.15 4.39
C LEU A 30 -4.03 4.03 5.64
N SER A 31 -4.94 5.00 5.63
CA SER A 31 -5.39 5.58 6.90
C SER A 31 -6.14 4.53 7.73
N LEU A 32 -6.12 4.69 9.06
CA LEU A 32 -6.86 3.81 9.97
C LEU A 32 -8.34 3.66 9.58
N ALA A 33 -8.99 4.76 9.18
CA ALA A 33 -10.39 4.74 8.77
C ALA A 33 -10.63 3.82 7.56
N ASN A 34 -9.74 3.85 6.57
CA ASN A 34 -9.84 2.99 5.38
C ASN A 34 -9.43 1.55 5.66
N ALA A 35 -8.43 1.32 6.53
CA ALA A 35 -8.03 -0.02 6.92
C ALA A 35 -9.21 -0.78 7.59
N LEU A 36 -10.02 -0.10 8.41
CA LEU A 36 -11.22 -0.68 9.02
C LEU A 36 -12.32 -1.08 8.02
N LEU A 37 -12.31 -0.51 6.81
CA LEU A 37 -13.24 -0.84 5.73
C LEU A 37 -12.73 -1.97 4.82
N LEU A 38 -11.45 -2.33 4.94
CA LEU A 38 -10.85 -3.43 4.21
C LEU A 38 -11.09 -4.74 4.97
N GLN A 39 -11.53 -5.79 4.26
CA GLN A 39 -11.69 -7.11 4.87
C GLN A 39 -10.36 -7.58 5.47
N LYS A 40 -10.41 -8.23 6.64
CA LYS A 40 -9.25 -8.90 7.22
C LYS A 40 -9.34 -10.40 6.96
N ASP A 41 -8.38 -10.94 6.23
CA ASP A 41 -8.31 -12.37 5.89
C ASP A 41 -7.58 -13.18 6.98
N SER A 42 -6.61 -12.56 7.67
CA SER A 42 -5.84 -13.19 8.74
C SER A 42 -5.26 -12.16 9.71
N ASP A 43 -4.86 -12.64 10.89
CA ASP A 43 -4.12 -11.87 11.90
C ASP A 43 -2.60 -12.09 11.77
N LYS A 44 -2.21 -13.02 10.89
CA LYS A 44 -0.84 -13.52 10.75
C LYS A 44 -0.48 -13.66 9.29
N LEU A 45 0.67 -13.09 8.93
CA LEU A 45 1.31 -13.26 7.63
C LEU A 45 2.48 -14.22 7.79
N TRP A 46 2.33 -15.45 7.30
CA TRP A 46 3.36 -16.48 7.41
C TRP A 46 4.40 -16.29 6.31
N ARG A 47 5.68 -16.35 6.70
CA ARG A 47 6.83 -16.22 5.80
C ARG A 47 7.94 -17.18 6.20
N LYS A 48 8.79 -17.52 5.25
CA LYS A 48 10.02 -18.27 5.50
C LYS A 48 11.21 -17.32 5.44
N ASP A 49 12.14 -17.47 6.37
CA ASP A 49 13.42 -16.79 6.28
C ASP A 49 14.32 -17.43 5.21
N ALA A 50 15.51 -16.84 5.01
CA ALA A 50 16.50 -17.33 4.06
C ALA A 50 17.00 -18.76 4.35
N ASP A 51 16.88 -19.23 5.60
CA ASP A 51 17.22 -20.59 6.04
C ASP A 51 16.02 -21.55 5.91
N GLY A 52 14.88 -21.08 5.40
CA GLY A 52 13.65 -21.86 5.22
C GLY A 52 12.84 -22.07 6.50
N ARG A 53 13.19 -21.41 7.61
CA ARG A 53 12.45 -21.48 8.87
C ARG A 53 11.19 -20.65 8.76
N GLU A 54 10.09 -21.19 9.26
CA GLU A 54 8.80 -20.53 9.22
C GLU A 54 8.62 -19.60 10.42
N GLY A 55 8.23 -18.36 10.13
CA GLY A 55 7.85 -17.34 11.10
C GLY A 55 6.60 -16.61 10.62
N TYR A 56 6.12 -15.65 11.41
CA TYR A 56 5.01 -14.81 10.99
C TYR A 56 5.13 -13.38 11.48
N TYR A 57 4.57 -12.46 10.70
CA TYR A 57 4.24 -11.11 11.13
C TYR A 57 2.81 -11.09 11.67
N SER A 58 2.56 -10.34 12.74
CA SER A 58 1.23 -10.19 13.33
C SER A 58 0.64 -8.86 12.88
N GLY A 59 -0.61 -8.85 12.42
CA GLY A 59 -1.30 -7.63 11.99
C GLY A 59 -2.50 -7.93 11.09
N HIS A 60 -3.11 -6.89 10.52
CA HIS A 60 -4.18 -7.04 9.55
C HIS A 60 -3.59 -7.56 8.24
N VAL A 61 -3.97 -8.76 7.84
CA VAL A 61 -3.59 -9.33 6.53
C VAL A 61 -4.76 -9.26 5.58
N TYR A 62 -4.50 -8.78 4.37
CA TYR A 62 -5.43 -8.80 3.25
C TYR A 62 -4.72 -9.31 2.00
N ARG A 63 -5.26 -10.34 1.34
CA ARG A 63 -4.68 -10.96 0.13
C ARG A 63 -3.18 -11.31 0.24
N ASP A 64 -2.78 -11.88 1.39
CA ASP A 64 -1.37 -12.22 1.70
C ASP A 64 -0.41 -11.00 1.73
N CYS A 65 -0.95 -9.81 1.95
CA CYS A 65 -0.20 -8.59 2.22
C CYS A 65 -0.51 -8.08 3.62
N LEU A 66 0.50 -7.58 4.33
CA LEU A 66 0.28 -6.88 5.59
C LEU A 66 -0.30 -5.49 5.28
N VAL A 67 -1.34 -5.12 6.01
CA VAL A 67 -1.90 -3.77 6.01
C VAL A 67 -1.27 -3.02 7.19
N ASP A 68 -0.64 -1.89 6.88
CA ASP A 68 -0.09 -0.94 7.84
C ASP A 68 -0.97 0.30 7.87
N GLU A 69 -1.63 0.53 9.00
CA GLU A 69 -2.46 1.71 9.21
C GLU A 69 -1.66 2.91 9.73
N ILE A 70 -1.86 4.07 9.13
CA ILE A 70 -1.35 5.32 9.69
C ILE A 70 -2.45 5.90 10.62
N PRO A 71 -2.21 5.94 11.94
CA PRO A 71 -3.12 6.59 12.87
C PRO A 71 -3.08 8.11 12.62
N SER A 72 -4.25 8.75 12.60
CA SER A 72 -4.35 10.19 12.39
C SER A 72 -4.94 10.91 13.59
N GLU A 73 -4.41 12.11 13.86
CA GLU A 73 -5.21 13.23 14.40
C GLU A 73 -5.87 13.93 13.20
N GLU A 74 -7.15 14.27 13.29
CA GLU A 74 -8.01 14.60 12.13
C GLU A 74 -7.56 15.79 11.26
N PRO A 75 -7.84 15.78 9.93
CA PRO A 75 -7.88 14.64 9.00
C PRO A 75 -6.47 14.26 8.53
N ALA A 76 -6.22 12.97 8.30
CA ALA A 76 -4.93 12.53 7.76
C ALA A 76 -4.81 13.02 6.32
N PRO A 77 -3.66 13.56 5.89
CA PRO A 77 -3.42 13.99 4.51
C PRO A 77 -3.52 12.86 3.47
N ILE A 78 -3.82 11.63 3.90
CA ILE A 78 -3.83 10.41 3.08
C ILE A 78 -5.16 9.64 3.12
N ASP A 79 -6.24 10.20 3.66
CA ASP A 79 -7.54 9.50 3.78
C ASP A 79 -8.16 9.09 2.42
N PHE A 80 -7.66 9.64 1.32
CA PHE A 80 -8.04 9.25 -0.02
C PHE A 80 -7.01 8.34 -0.71
N LEU A 81 -5.89 8.04 -0.06
CA LEU A 81 -4.74 7.40 -0.69
C LEU A 81 -4.64 5.92 -0.28
N VAL A 82 -4.52 5.06 -1.29
CA VAL A 82 -4.08 3.67 -1.17
C VAL A 82 -2.62 3.63 -1.58
N ILE A 83 -1.74 3.13 -0.72
CA ILE A 83 -0.31 2.98 -1.03
C ILE A 83 0.00 1.49 -1.04
N VAL A 84 0.63 1.01 -2.11
CA VAL A 84 1.15 -0.36 -2.20
C VAL A 84 2.64 -0.28 -2.48
N SER A 85 3.44 -0.66 -1.49
CA SER A 85 4.91 -0.54 -1.55
C SER A 85 5.56 -1.92 -1.51
N PRO A 86 6.67 -2.13 -2.23
CA PRO A 86 7.43 -3.37 -2.10
C PRO A 86 7.97 -3.51 -0.69
N VAL A 87 8.05 -4.74 -0.20
CA VAL A 87 8.69 -5.04 1.08
C VAL A 87 10.20 -5.09 0.85
N TYR A 88 10.85 -3.94 1.04
CA TYR A 88 12.30 -3.80 0.90
C TYR A 88 13.07 -4.78 1.80
N GLY A 89 14.26 -5.18 1.38
CA GLY A 89 15.13 -6.13 2.08
C GLY A 89 14.77 -7.61 1.87
N THR A 90 13.67 -7.93 1.19
CA THR A 90 13.26 -9.32 0.91
C THR A 90 13.95 -9.92 -0.31
N SER A 91 14.30 -9.09 -1.30
CA SER A 91 14.97 -9.53 -2.53
C SER A 91 15.61 -8.36 -3.29
N PRO A 92 16.62 -8.59 -4.15
CA PRO A 92 17.15 -7.56 -5.07
C PRO A 92 16.10 -6.97 -6.02
N GLU A 93 15.06 -7.74 -6.34
CA GLU A 93 13.94 -7.32 -7.17
C GLU A 93 13.05 -6.33 -6.41
N ALA A 94 12.79 -6.56 -5.12
CA ALA A 94 12.06 -5.64 -4.25
C ALA A 94 12.76 -4.27 -4.14
N GLU A 95 14.10 -4.24 -4.10
CA GLU A 95 14.89 -3.00 -4.09
C GLU A 95 14.75 -2.16 -5.37
N ARG A 96 14.27 -2.76 -6.47
CA ARG A 96 14.08 -2.08 -7.76
C ARG A 96 12.60 -1.85 -8.10
N ALA A 97 11.69 -2.44 -7.35
CA ALA A 97 10.26 -2.25 -7.53
C ALA A 97 9.88 -0.84 -7.05
N VAL A 98 8.77 -0.33 -7.60
CA VAL A 98 8.27 1.01 -7.27
C VAL A 98 7.02 0.92 -6.40
N THR A 99 6.75 1.98 -5.64
CA THR A 99 5.49 2.14 -4.93
C THR A 99 4.39 2.57 -5.89
N TYR A 100 3.20 1.99 -5.71
CA TYR A 100 1.99 2.33 -6.43
C TYR A 100 1.03 3.07 -5.50
N TYR A 101 0.35 4.07 -6.06
CA TYR A 101 -0.60 4.94 -5.38
C TYR A 101 -1.95 4.85 -6.08
N GLY A 102 -3.00 4.59 -5.32
CA GLY A 102 -4.38 4.69 -5.76
C GLY A 102 -5.09 5.87 -5.10
N ASP A 103 -5.81 6.68 -5.87
CA ASP A 103 -6.64 7.78 -5.34
C ASP A 103 -8.13 7.40 -5.31
N LEU A 104 -8.72 7.30 -4.12
CA LEU A 104 -10.13 6.95 -3.90
C LEU A 104 -11.12 7.97 -4.47
N ARG A 105 -10.68 9.22 -4.69
CA ARG A 105 -11.53 10.28 -5.25
C ARG A 105 -11.73 10.10 -6.74
N THR A 106 -10.70 9.61 -7.43
CA THR A 106 -10.65 9.56 -8.90
C THR A 106 -10.58 8.14 -9.46
N GLY A 107 -10.18 7.17 -8.65
CA GLY A 107 -9.84 5.81 -9.07
C GLY A 107 -8.50 5.72 -9.82
N ALA A 108 -7.72 6.81 -9.90
CA ALA A 108 -6.46 6.81 -10.64
C ALA A 108 -5.39 5.99 -9.91
N ILE A 109 -4.54 5.33 -10.70
CA ILE A 109 -3.38 4.57 -10.22
C ILE A 109 -2.12 5.17 -10.84
N ALA A 110 -1.13 5.48 -10.02
CA ALA A 110 0.14 6.06 -10.44
C ALA A 110 1.32 5.51 -9.63
N THR A 111 2.54 5.71 -10.12
CA THR A 111 3.78 5.40 -9.38
C THR A 111 4.44 6.65 -8.80
N THR A 112 3.73 7.77 -8.85
CA THR A 112 4.10 9.07 -8.26
C THR A 112 3.00 9.51 -7.31
N LEU A 113 3.38 10.08 -6.18
CA LEU A 113 2.44 10.66 -5.22
C LEU A 113 1.58 11.73 -5.90
N PRO A 114 0.27 11.80 -5.61
CA PRO A 114 -0.58 12.91 -6.05
C PRO A 114 -0.01 14.26 -5.62
N ASP A 115 -0.09 15.25 -6.51
CA ASP A 115 0.51 16.58 -6.31
C ASP A 115 0.00 17.29 -5.06
N ASP A 116 -1.23 17.01 -4.64
CA ASP A 116 -1.85 17.60 -3.45
C ASP A 116 -1.41 16.95 -2.14
N VAL A 117 -0.62 15.87 -2.20
CA VAL A 117 0.03 15.22 -1.05
C VAL A 117 1.52 15.58 -0.97
N GLN A 118 2.13 16.03 -2.08
CA GLN A 118 3.53 16.46 -2.09
C GLN A 118 3.69 17.73 -1.24
N THR A 119 4.45 17.62 -0.14
CA THR A 119 4.65 18.72 0.83
C THR A 119 5.86 19.61 0.53
N GLU A 120 6.45 19.55 -0.67
CA GLU A 120 7.53 20.49 -1.00
C GLU A 120 6.95 21.90 -1.22
N PRO A 121 7.52 22.95 -0.57
CA PRO A 121 7.24 24.31 -0.99
C PRO A 121 7.73 24.48 -2.43
N PRO A 122 7.09 25.33 -3.26
CA PRO A 122 7.58 25.60 -4.60
C PRO A 122 9.04 26.06 -4.49
N ALA A 123 9.93 25.44 -5.26
CA ALA A 123 11.31 25.87 -5.33
C ALA A 123 11.33 27.37 -5.65
N ASP A 124 11.82 28.18 -4.71
CA ASP A 124 12.04 29.60 -4.93
C ASP A 124 12.90 29.73 -6.19
N SER A 125 12.28 30.30 -7.22
CA SER A 125 12.95 30.59 -8.48
C SER A 125 13.92 31.75 -8.21
N ALA A 126 15.21 31.42 -8.10
CA ALA A 126 16.31 32.38 -8.05
C ALA A 126 16.74 32.81 -9.46
#